data_AF-A0A947CSL4-F1
#
_entry.id   AF-A0A947CSL4-F1
#
_cell.length_a   1.000
_cell.length_b   1.000
_cell.length_c   1.000
_cell.angle_alpha   90.00
_cell.angle_beta   90.00
_cell.angle_gamma   90.00
#
_symmetry.space_group_name_H-M   'P 1'
#
loop_
_entity.id
_entity.type
_entity.pdbx_description
1 polymer ?
#
loop_
_entity_poly.entity_id
_entity_poly.type
_entity_poly.pdbx_seq_one_letter_code
_entity_poly.pdbx_strand_id
1 'polypeptide(L)' 'RVGLINSGGAAGDNDLQDAVRTAVTNKRAGGMGLILGRKAFQKPFAEGVKLLNAVQDVYLCDDVAVA' A
#
# COMPACT_ATOMS: atom_id res chain seq x y z
N ARG A 1 0.28 -7.05 21.51
CA ARG A 1 0.69 -5.84 20.76
C ARG A 1 -0.45 -5.45 19.83
N VAL A 2 -0.66 -4.15 19.60
CA VAL A 2 -1.65 -3.66 18.63
C VAL A 2 -0.93 -3.36 17.32
N GLY A 3 -1.46 -3.88 16.20
CA GLY A 3 -0.87 -3.68 14.89
C GLY A 3 -1.02 -2.25 14.38
N LEU A 4 0.07 -1.67 13.87
CA LEU A 4 0.04 -0.36 13.24
C LEU A 4 -0.37 -0.48 11.76
N ILE A 5 -1.38 0.27 11.35
CA ILE A 5 -1.77 0.46 9.96
C ILE A 5 -1.59 1.94 9.58
N ASN A 6 -0.91 2.21 8.47
CA ASN A 6 -0.54 3.58 8.09
C ASN A 6 -1.39 4.12 6.93
N SER A 7 -1.48 5.44 6.82
CA SER A 7 -2.20 6.10 5.72
C SER A 7 -1.45 5.97 4.39
N GLY A 8 -2.18 5.71 3.31
CA GLY A 8 -1.67 5.71 1.93
C GLY A 8 -1.53 7.09 1.29
N GLY A 9 -1.89 8.17 1.99
CA GLY A 9 -1.66 9.55 1.53
C GLY A 9 -2.69 10.10 0.54
N ALA A 10 -2.27 11.13 -0.23
CA ALA A 10 -3.09 11.80 -1.24
C ALA A 10 -2.94 11.14 -2.62
N ALA A 11 -3.94 11.32 -3.49
CA ALA A 11 -3.89 10.87 -4.88
C ALA A 11 -3.04 11.82 -5.74
N GLY A 12 -2.38 11.27 -6.77
CA GLY A 12 -1.51 11.97 -7.70
C GLY A 12 -1.25 11.15 -8.95
N ASP A 13 -0.26 11.56 -9.75
CA ASP A 13 -0.02 10.95 -11.07
C ASP A 13 0.71 9.60 -10.98
N ASN A 14 1.45 9.36 -9.90
CA ASN A 14 2.32 8.21 -9.71
C ASN A 14 1.82 7.26 -8.61
N ASP A 15 0.50 7.18 -8.43
CA ASP A 15 -0.13 6.55 -7.25
C ASP A 15 0.27 5.09 -7.06
N LEU A 16 0.41 4.31 -8.13
CA LEU A 16 0.78 2.89 -8.04
C LEU A 16 2.16 2.72 -7.42
N GLN A 17 3.17 3.41 -7.96
CA GLN A 17 4.54 3.35 -7.51
C GLN A 17 4.67 3.90 -6.08
N ASP A 18 4.00 5.00 -5.77
CA ASP A 18 4.01 5.61 -4.44
C ASP A 18 3.37 4.68 -3.40
N ALA A 19 2.23 4.07 -3.73
CA ALA A 19 1.53 3.14 -2.83
C ALA A 19 2.38 1.88 -2.55
N VAL A 20 2.97 1.29 -3.59
CA VAL A 20 3.86 0.12 -3.44
C VAL A 20 5.10 0.47 -2.61
N ARG A 21 5.78 1.59 -2.92
CA ARG A 21 6.95 2.05 -2.15
C ARG A 21 6.61 2.27 -0.68
N THR A 22 5.47 2.89 -0.41
CA THR A 22 4.98 3.15 0.95
C THR A 22 4.67 1.84 1.67
N ALA A 23 3.98 0.90 1.02
CA ALA A 23 3.66 -0.41 1.59
C ALA A 23 4.94 -1.20 1.94
N VAL A 24 5.94 -1.21 1.05
CA VAL A 24 7.22 -1.90 1.28
C VAL A 24 7.94 -1.32 2.47
N THR A 25 8.04 0.02 2.54
CA THR A 25 8.65 0.72 3.67
C THR A 25 7.91 0.42 4.97
N ASN A 26 6.58 0.47 4.93
CA ASN A 26 5.74 0.23 6.11
C ASN A 26 5.89 -1.20 6.64
N LYS A 27 5.83 -2.21 5.76
CA LYS A 27 5.98 -3.62 6.15
C LYS A 27 7.36 -3.87 6.75
N ARG A 28 8.41 -3.34 6.13
CA ARG A 28 9.79 -3.41 6.65
C ARG A 28 9.95 -2.77 8.02
N ALA A 29 9.18 -1.73 8.32
CA ALA A 29 9.13 -1.09 9.64
C ALA A 29 8.24 -1.83 10.67
N GLY A 30 7.68 -3.00 10.33
CA GLY A 30 6.78 -3.76 11.21
C GLY A 30 5.31 -3.34 11.15
N GLY A 31 4.92 -2.51 10.20
CA GLY A 31 3.53 -2.16 9.93
C GLY A 31 2.74 -3.34 9.36
N MET A 32 1.48 -3.46 9.74
CA MET A 32 0.63 -4.62 9.44
C MET A 32 -0.37 -4.36 8.30
N GLY A 33 -0.38 -3.15 7.73
CA GLY A 33 -1.29 -2.79 6.65
C GLY A 33 -1.18 -1.32 6.24
N LEU A 34 -1.78 -1.01 5.09
CA LEU A 34 -1.86 0.34 4.54
C LEU A 34 -3.33 0.70 4.22
N ILE A 35 -3.78 1.85 4.70
CA ILE A 35 -5.13 2.38 4.45
C ILE A 35 -5.10 3.16 3.14
N LEU A 36 -5.66 2.59 2.08
CA LEU A 36 -5.62 3.18 0.73
C LEU A 36 -7.00 3.70 0.31
N GLY A 37 -7.26 4.97 0.62
CA GLY A 37 -8.51 5.66 0.26
C GLY A 37 -8.41 6.34 -1.11
N ARG A 38 -8.13 7.65 -1.11
CA ARG A 38 -8.09 8.51 -2.30
C ARG A 38 -7.34 7.90 -3.49
N LYS A 39 -6.14 7.35 -3.26
CA LYS A 39 -5.34 6.71 -4.32
C LYS A 39 -6.10 5.58 -5.04
N ALA A 40 -6.86 4.76 -4.34
CA ALA A 40 -7.61 3.64 -4.93
C ALA A 40 -8.95 4.06 -5.52
N PHE A 41 -9.68 4.96 -4.84
CA PHE A 41 -11.08 5.26 -5.18
C PHE A 41 -11.28 6.51 -6.04
N GLN A 42 -10.24 7.30 -6.31
CA GLN A 42 -10.28 8.45 -7.23
C GLN A 42 -9.68 8.14 -8.61
N LYS A 43 -9.54 6.85 -8.93
CA LYS A 43 -9.04 6.34 -10.22
C LYS A 43 -10.14 5.56 -10.95
N PRO A 44 -10.02 5.34 -12.27
CA PRO A 44 -10.84 4.37 -12.97
C PRO A 44 -10.84 3.02 -12.24
N PHE A 45 -11.98 2.33 -12.22
CA PHE A 45 -12.19 1.13 -11.40
C PHE A 45 -11.07 0.10 -11.54
N ALA A 46 -10.68 -0.22 -12.79
CA ALA A 46 -9.61 -1.18 -13.06
C ALA A 46 -8.24 -0.74 -12.49
N GLU A 47 -7.93 0.55 -12.53
CA GLU A 47 -6.70 1.10 -11.94
C GLU A 47 -6.74 1.05 -10.41
N GLY A 48 -7.88 1.37 -9.81
CA GLY A 48 -8.09 1.26 -8.36
C GLY A 48 -7.90 -0.17 -7.85
N VAL A 49 -8.49 -1.15 -8.55
CA VAL A 49 -8.31 -2.58 -8.25
C VAL A 49 -6.83 -2.98 -8.38
N LYS A 50 -6.16 -2.55 -9.45
CA LYS A 50 -4.72 -2.83 -9.64
C LYS A 50 -3.88 -2.27 -8.50
N LEU A 51 -4.19 -1.05 -8.04
CA LEU A 51 -3.54 -0.40 -6.91
C LEU A 51 -3.72 -1.19 -5.60
N LEU A 52 -4.95 -1.63 -5.31
CA LEU A 52 -5.26 -2.42 -4.12
C LEU A 52 -4.54 -3.77 -4.15
N ASN A 53 -4.53 -4.46 -5.29
CA ASN A 53 -3.86 -5.76 -5.43
C ASN A 53 -2.34 -5.60 -5.27
N ALA A 54 -1.73 -4.60 -5.90
CA ALA A 54 -0.28 -4.38 -5.78
C ALA A 54 0.17 -4.10 -4.34
N VAL A 55 -0.65 -3.40 -3.55
CA VAL A 55 -0.37 -3.22 -2.11
C VAL A 55 -0.53 -4.52 -1.33
N GLN A 56 -1.56 -5.33 -1.64
CA GLN A 56 -1.75 -6.64 -1.00
C GLN A 56 -0.59 -7.58 -1.31
N ASP A 57 -0.09 -7.59 -2.55
CA ASP A 57 1.07 -8.39 -2.97
C ASP A 57 2.30 -8.10 -2.11
N VAL A 58 2.52 -6.84 -1.72
CA VAL A 58 3.61 -6.47 -0.80
C VAL A 58 3.43 -7.12 0.57
N TYR A 59 2.22 -7.11 1.14
CA TYR A 59 1.97 -7.74 2.45
C TYR A 59 2.01 -9.27 2.40
N LEU A 60 1.70 -9.87 1.25
CA LEU A 60 1.80 -11.31 1.01
C LEU A 60 3.20 -11.78 0.60
N CYS A 61 4.08 -10.88 0.13
CA CYS A 61 5.43 -11.23 -0.32
C CYS A 61 6.39 -11.49 0.86
N ASP A 62 6.83 -12.74 1.03
CA ASP A 62 7.73 -13.14 2.11
C ASP A 62 9.11 -12.48 2.06
N ASP A 63 9.58 -12.08 0.87
CA ASP A 63 10.86 -11.37 0.68
C ASP A 63 10.84 -9.94 1.25
N VAL A 64 9.64 -9.36 1.46
CA VAL A 64 9.49 -8.09 2.18
C VAL A 64 9.30 -8.39 3.66
N ALA A 65 10.39 -8.80 4.31
CA ALA A 65 10.44 -9.04 5.75
C ALA A 65 10.67 -7.74 6.55
N VAL A 66 10.42 -7.79 7.86
CA VAL A 66 10.85 -6.73 8.79
C VAL A 66 12.37 -6.63 8.74
N ALA A 67 12.88 -5.39 8.63
CA ALA A 67 14.32 -5.11 8.55
C ALA A 67 15.02 -5.21 9.91
#